data_AF-A0A6G7CI55-F1
#
_entry.id   AF-A0A6G7CI55-F1
#
_cell.length_a   1.000
_cell.length_b   1.000
_cell.length_c   1.000
_cell.angle_alpha   90.00
_cell.angle_beta   90.00
_cell.angle_gamma   90.00
#
_symmetry.space_group_name_H-M   'P 1'
#
loop_
_entity.id
_entity.type
_entity.pdbx_description
1 polymer ?
#
loop_
_entity_poly.entity_id
_entity_poly.type
_entity_poly.pdbx_seq_one_letter_code
_entity_poly.pdbx_strand_id
1 'polypeptide(L)'
;MKRPRYTKNQLFREIECGLSIEETADLCCKHINTVKAWDRGREMPECCRRLMRLNTGRVISHKKNWEDFKISHDHIVTPTGETITPQQILLAQALMYGQDKETLQTSSKLLRLARAVAKILVLERR
;
A
#
# COMPACT_ATOMS: atom_id res chain seq x y z
N MET A 1 21.69 29.42 23.63
CA MET A 1 20.50 28.90 22.90
C MET A 1 20.20 27.48 23.39
N LYS A 2 18.99 27.21 23.89
CA LYS A 2 18.59 25.84 24.26
C LYS A 2 18.56 25.00 22.97
N ARG A 3 19.35 23.93 22.89
CA ARG A 3 19.24 22.97 21.79
C ARG A 3 17.81 22.44 21.78
N PRO A 4 17.12 22.41 20.63
CA PRO A 4 15.83 21.74 20.56
C PRO A 4 16.02 20.29 21.02
N ARG A 5 15.12 19.81 21.89
CA ARG A 5 15.23 18.49 22.52
C ARG A 5 15.26 17.35 21.50
N TYR A 6 14.67 17.59 20.33
CA TYR A 6 14.60 16.69 19.18
C TYR A 6 14.89 17.45 17.89
N THR A 7 15.55 16.80 16.93
CA THR A 7 15.77 17.39 15.60
C THR A 7 14.71 16.90 14.62
N LYS A 8 14.54 17.63 13.51
CA LYS A 8 13.62 17.24 12.44
C LYS A 8 13.91 15.83 11.90
N ASN A 9 15.19 15.48 11.76
CA ASN A 9 15.58 14.16 11.25
C ASN A 9 15.29 13.05 12.25
N GLN A 10 15.53 13.29 13.54
CA GLN A 10 15.19 12.33 14.58
C GLN A 10 13.68 12.07 14.62
N LEU A 11 12.87 13.14 14.59
CA LEU A 11 11.41 13.03 14.54
C LEU A 11 10.95 12.27 13.29
N PHE A 12 11.55 12.58 12.13
CA PHE A 12 11.26 11.91 10.88
C PHE A 12 11.57 10.41 10.94
N ARG A 13 12.72 10.01 11.49
CA ARG A 13 13.11 8.60 11.57
C ARG A 13 12.27 7.82 12.59
N GLU A 14 12.14 8.35 13.81
CA GLU A 14 11.51 7.64 14.92
C GLU A 14 9.98 7.70 14.87
N ILE A 15 9.41 8.87 14.57
CA ILE A 15 7.95 9.07 14.61
C ILE A 15 7.36 8.90 13.22
N GLU A 16 7.92 9.60 12.21
CA GLU A 16 7.39 9.50 10.85
C GLU A 16 7.88 8.30 10.07
N CYS A 17 8.86 7.52 10.52
CA CYS A 17 9.28 6.30 9.83
C CYS A 17 9.15 5.07 10.74
N GLY A 18 9.27 5.24 12.06
CA GLY A 18 9.24 4.11 13.00
C GLY A 18 10.48 3.22 12.89
N LEU A 19 11.60 3.76 12.36
CA LEU A 19 12.83 3.01 12.16
C LEU A 19 13.80 3.28 13.30
N SER A 20 14.52 2.25 13.76
CA SER A 20 15.69 2.38 14.62
C SER A 20 16.88 2.98 13.86
N ILE A 21 17.94 3.32 14.59
CA ILE A 21 19.17 3.87 14.01
C ILE A 21 19.85 2.80 13.15
N GLU A 22 19.84 1.57 13.63
CA GLU A 22 20.44 0.39 13.01
C GLU A 22 19.70 0.03 11.71
N GLU A 23 18.37 -0.08 11.76
CA GLU A 23 17.56 -0.33 10.55
C GLU A 23 17.75 0.76 9.50
N THR A 24 17.85 2.02 9.93
CA THR A 24 18.09 3.14 9.01
C THR A 24 19.50 3.08 8.40
N ALA A 25 20.50 2.68 9.17
CA ALA A 25 21.88 2.54 8.73
C ALA A 25 22.00 1.45 7.65
N ASP A 26 21.40 0.29 7.90
CA ASP A 26 21.37 -0.83 6.96
C ASP A 26 20.59 -0.46 5.70
N LEU A 27 19.38 0.07 5.87
CA LEU A 27 18.53 0.52 4.76
C LEU A 27 19.29 1.51 3.87
N CYS A 28 19.89 2.56 4.46
CA CYS A 28 20.54 3.62 3.70
C CYS A 28 21.99 3.30 3.28
N CYS A 29 22.49 2.09 3.58
CA CYS A 29 23.88 1.68 3.33
C CYS A 29 24.89 2.69 3.92
N LYS A 30 24.69 3.12 5.16
CA LYS A 30 25.56 4.06 5.89
C LYS A 30 25.98 3.49 7.23
N HIS A 31 27.09 4.03 7.76
CA HIS A 31 27.51 3.72 9.11
C HIS A 31 26.52 4.31 10.15
N ILE A 32 26.32 3.61 11.27
CA ILE A 32 25.46 4.03 12.40
C ILE A 32 25.78 5.46 12.86
N ASN A 33 27.08 5.81 12.90
CA ASN A 33 27.52 7.16 13.27
C ASN A 33 27.01 8.26 12.34
N THR A 34 26.81 7.95 11.05
CA THR A 34 26.26 8.88 10.07
C THR A 34 24.79 9.14 10.37
N VAL A 35 24.02 8.10 10.70
CA VAL A 35 22.61 8.23 11.11
C VAL A 35 22.49 9.02 12.40
N LYS A 36 23.32 8.71 13.41
CA LYS A 36 23.41 9.50 14.66
C LYS A 36 23.74 10.97 14.40
N ALA A 37 24.57 11.27 13.39
CA ALA A 37 24.87 12.64 13.02
C ALA A 37 23.66 13.34 12.37
N TRP A 38 22.89 12.63 11.52
CA TRP A 38 21.64 13.17 10.96
C TRP A 38 20.63 13.51 12.06
N ASP A 39 20.47 12.63 13.05
CA ASP A 39 19.60 12.86 14.22
C ASP A 39 20.08 14.01 15.10
N ARG A 40 21.36 14.37 15.05
CA ARG A 40 21.90 15.58 15.70
C ARG A 40 21.74 16.85 14.86
N GLY A 41 21.10 16.76 13.70
CA GLY A 41 20.79 17.90 12.83
C GLY A 41 21.71 18.04 11.62
N ARG A 42 22.62 17.08 11.37
CA ARG A 42 23.34 17.05 10.09
C ARG A 42 22.36 16.82 8.95
N GLU A 43 22.61 17.44 7.80
CA GLU A 43 21.79 17.22 6.61
C GLU A 43 21.80 15.75 6.20
N MET A 44 20.59 15.23 5.95
CA MET A 44 20.35 13.88 5.49
C MET A 44 20.16 13.90 3.97
N PRO A 45 20.86 13.03 3.21
CA PRO A 45 20.67 12.94 1.76
C PRO A 45 19.21 12.64 1.41
N GLU A 46 18.67 13.31 0.39
CA GLU A 46 17.29 13.10 -0.08
C GLU A 46 17.03 11.64 -0.51
N CYS A 47 18.04 10.96 -1.06
CA CYS A 47 17.92 9.54 -1.39
C CYS A 47 17.63 8.67 -0.16
N CYS A 48 18.27 8.94 0.98
CA CYS A 48 18.07 8.22 2.24
C CYS A 48 16.68 8.51 2.82
N ARG A 49 16.26 9.79 2.80
CA ARG A 49 14.91 10.20 3.20
C ARG A 49 13.83 9.46 2.41
N ARG A 50 14.02 9.36 1.09
CA ARG A 50 13.09 8.68 0.19
C ARG A 50 13.07 7.18 0.40
N LEU A 51 14.23 6.57 0.61
CA LEU A 51 14.35 5.14 0.88
C LEU A 51 13.62 4.74 2.17
N MET A 52 13.74 5.55 3.23
CA MET A 52 12.96 5.35 4.47
C MET A 52 11.46 5.40 4.21
N ARG A 53 10.96 6.39 3.47
CA ARG A 53 9.53 6.48 3.12
C ARG A 53 9.04 5.27 2.32
N LEU A 54 9.83 4.80 1.36
CA LEU A 54 9.51 3.61 0.57
C LEU A 54 9.46 2.36 1.43
N ASN A 55 10.47 2.15 2.29
CA ASN A 55 10.56 0.98 3.16
C ASN A 55 9.40 0.91 4.17
N THR A 56 8.99 2.06 4.71
CA THR A 56 7.89 2.11 5.67
C THR A 56 6.52 2.05 5.02
N GLY A 57 6.46 1.85 3.70
CA GLY A 57 5.22 1.88 2.93
C GLY A 57 4.49 3.18 3.16
N ARG A 58 5.14 4.33 2.98
CA ARG A 58 4.47 5.65 2.98
C ARG A 58 4.36 6.24 1.58
N VAL A 59 5.12 5.69 0.64
CA VAL A 59 5.10 6.03 -0.79
C VAL A 59 5.03 4.72 -1.58
N ILE A 60 4.13 4.64 -2.57
CA ILE A 60 3.93 3.40 -3.35
C ILE A 60 4.99 3.23 -4.44
N SER A 61 5.33 4.30 -5.15
CA SER A 61 6.30 4.27 -6.23
C SER A 61 6.87 5.66 -6.50
N HIS A 62 8.02 5.69 -7.18
CA HIS A 62 8.67 6.91 -7.61
C HIS A 62 8.20 7.41 -8.98
N LYS A 63 7.43 6.61 -9.71
CA LYS A 63 6.97 6.96 -11.06
C LYS A 63 5.87 8.02 -10.99
N LYS A 64 5.80 8.89 -12.00
CA LYS A 64 4.85 10.00 -12.07
C LYS A 64 3.38 9.58 -11.97
N ASN A 65 3.03 8.39 -12.47
CA ASN A 65 1.67 7.87 -12.36
C ASN A 65 1.26 7.42 -10.94
N TRP A 66 2.22 7.39 -10.01
CA TRP A 66 2.00 7.14 -8.59
C TRP A 66 2.27 8.38 -7.74
N GLU A 67 2.43 9.55 -8.36
CA GLU A 67 2.54 10.82 -7.67
C GLU A 67 1.29 11.05 -6.81
N ASP A 68 1.50 11.56 -5.60
CA ASP A 68 0.48 11.78 -4.55
C ASP A 68 -0.28 10.57 -4.02
N PHE A 69 -0.05 9.37 -4.56
CA PHE A 69 -0.48 8.14 -3.92
C PHE A 69 0.35 7.87 -2.66
N LYS A 70 -0.34 7.66 -1.54
CA LYS A 70 0.29 7.40 -0.24
C LYS A 70 -0.28 6.12 0.34
N ILE A 71 0.50 5.45 1.17
CA ILE A 71 -0.04 4.41 2.04
C ILE A 71 -0.16 5.04 3.43
N SER A 72 -1.33 4.87 4.02
CA SER A 72 -1.67 5.33 5.35
C SER A 72 -2.18 4.12 6.11
N HIS A 73 -1.36 3.60 7.02
CA HIS A 73 -1.65 2.39 7.80
C HIS A 73 -2.12 1.21 6.94
N ASP A 74 -3.43 0.96 6.91
CA ASP A 74 -4.10 -0.17 6.26
C ASP A 74 -4.75 0.18 4.91
N HIS A 75 -4.62 1.41 4.43
CA HIS A 75 -5.25 1.89 3.19
C HIS A 75 -4.29 2.66 2.27
N ILE A 76 -4.64 2.68 0.97
CA ILE A 76 -4.01 3.56 -0.02
C ILE A 76 -4.81 4.86 -0.08
N VAL A 77 -4.15 6.00 0.03
CA VAL A 77 -4.73 7.32 -0.20
C VAL A 77 -4.45 7.72 -1.65
N THR A 78 -5.50 8.06 -2.38
CA THR A 78 -5.42 8.55 -3.77
C THR A 78 -4.99 10.02 -3.82
N PRO A 79 -4.60 10.53 -5.01
CA PRO A 79 -4.35 11.97 -5.20
C PRO A 79 -5.57 12.85 -4.89
N THR A 80 -6.78 12.30 -5.01
CA THR A 80 -8.04 12.98 -4.65
C THR A 80 -8.28 13.01 -3.14
N GLY A 81 -7.45 12.34 -2.33
CA GLY A 81 -7.59 12.22 -0.89
C GLY A 81 -8.56 11.13 -0.45
N GLU A 82 -9.06 10.32 -1.39
CA GLU A 82 -9.93 9.18 -1.09
C GLU A 82 -9.10 8.02 -0.57
N THR A 83 -9.73 7.18 0.26
CA THR A 83 -9.08 6.01 0.84
C THR A 83 -9.56 4.74 0.14
N ILE A 84 -8.61 3.89 -0.25
CA ILE A 84 -8.84 2.61 -0.90
C ILE A 84 -8.38 1.51 0.05
N THR A 85 -9.32 0.69 0.48
CA THR A 85 -9.09 -0.50 1.30
C THR A 85 -8.55 -1.66 0.46
N PRO A 86 -7.84 -2.63 1.07
CA PRO A 86 -7.38 -3.84 0.37
C PRO A 86 -8.51 -4.59 -0.34
N GLN A 87 -9.70 -4.66 0.27
CA GLN A 87 -10.88 -5.33 -0.30
C GLN A 87 -11.38 -4.62 -1.56
N GLN A 88 -11.33 -3.29 -1.62
CA GLN A 88 -11.67 -2.54 -2.83
C GLN A 88 -10.66 -2.80 -3.96
N ILE A 89 -9.37 -2.99 -3.63
CA ILE A 89 -8.35 -3.37 -4.63
C ILE A 89 -8.66 -4.77 -5.18
N LEU A 90 -8.95 -5.74 -4.31
CA LEU A 90 -9.30 -7.10 -4.72
C LEU A 90 -10.60 -7.12 -5.54
N LEU A 91 -11.59 -6.32 -5.16
CA LEU A 91 -12.84 -6.18 -5.90
C LEU A 91 -12.58 -5.57 -7.28
N ALA A 92 -11.81 -4.48 -7.37
CA ALA A 92 -11.44 -3.86 -8.64
C ALA A 92 -10.70 -4.86 -9.54
N GLN A 93 -9.76 -5.62 -8.97
CA GLN A 93 -9.06 -6.70 -9.66
C GLN A 93 -10.05 -7.74 -10.21
N ALA A 94 -10.94 -8.27 -9.35
CA ALA A 94 -11.94 -9.26 -9.74
C ALA A 94 -12.91 -8.73 -10.80
N LEU A 95 -13.30 -7.45 -10.74
CA LEU A 95 -14.13 -6.81 -11.75
C LEU A 95 -13.39 -6.69 -13.07
N MET A 96 -12.14 -6.23 -13.08
CA MET A 96 -11.33 -6.12 -14.29
C MET A 96 -11.11 -7.48 -14.98
N TYR A 97 -10.81 -8.53 -14.22
CA TYR A 97 -10.67 -9.89 -14.77
C TYR A 97 -12.01 -10.53 -15.11
N GLY A 98 -13.06 -10.25 -14.34
CA GLY A 98 -14.41 -10.78 -14.55
C GLY A 98 -15.15 -10.17 -15.75
N GLN A 99 -14.64 -9.08 -16.34
CA GLN A 99 -15.12 -8.54 -17.62
C GLN A 99 -14.74 -9.41 -18.83
N ASP A 100 -14.00 -10.52 -18.65
CA ASP A 100 -13.76 -11.41 -19.77
C ASP A 100 -15.08 -12.03 -20.26
N LYS A 101 -15.35 -11.87 -21.55
CA LYS A 101 -16.63 -12.20 -22.22
C LYS A 101 -16.99 -13.67 -22.01
N GLU A 102 -15.98 -14.52 -21.84
CA GLU A 102 -16.13 -15.95 -21.51
C GLU A 102 -16.71 -16.20 -20.12
N THR A 103 -16.34 -15.40 -19.12
CA THR A 103 -16.83 -15.55 -17.74
C THR A 103 -18.33 -15.24 -17.66
N LEU A 104 -18.78 -14.19 -18.36
CA LEU A 104 -20.20 -13.85 -18.46
C LEU A 104 -21.01 -14.91 -19.23
N GLN A 105 -20.46 -15.42 -20.34
CA GLN A 105 -21.12 -16.49 -21.11
C GLN A 105 -21.22 -17.80 -20.32
N THR A 106 -20.16 -18.16 -19.60
CA THR A 106 -20.10 -19.38 -18.79
C THR A 106 -21.05 -19.28 -17.60
N SER A 107 -21.07 -18.12 -16.91
CA SER A 107 -21.99 -17.85 -15.80
C SER A 107 -23.46 -17.89 -16.25
N SER A 108 -23.76 -17.34 -17.43
CA SER A 108 -25.11 -17.39 -18.02
C SER A 108 -25.55 -18.83 -18.34
N LYS A 109 -24.65 -19.63 -18.94
CA LYS A 109 -24.92 -21.06 -19.22
C LYS A 109 -25.14 -21.85 -17.93
N LEU A 110 -24.31 -21.63 -16.90
CA LEU A 110 -24.44 -22.27 -15.59
C LEU A 110 -25.77 -21.92 -14.91
N LEU A 111 -26.17 -20.64 -14.92
CA LEU A 111 -27.46 -20.21 -14.38
C LEU A 111 -28.65 -20.85 -15.11
N ARG A 112 -28.57 -20.99 -16.45
CA ARG A 112 -29.60 -21.67 -17.24
C ARG A 112 -29.72 -23.14 -16.85
N LEU A 113 -28.59 -23.84 -16.71
CA LEU A 113 -28.54 -25.23 -16.28
C LEU A 113 -29.08 -25.39 -14.85
N ALA A 114 -28.64 -24.55 -13.90
CA ALA A 114 -29.12 -24.57 -12.52
C ALA A 114 -30.64 -24.39 -12.42
N ARG A 115 -31.23 -23.48 -13.21
CA ARG A 115 -32.69 -23.30 -13.29
C ARG A 115 -33.41 -24.52 -13.87
N ALA A 116 -32.83 -25.18 -14.88
CA ALA A 116 -33.39 -26.40 -15.45
C ALA A 116 -33.38 -27.55 -14.45
N VAL A 117 -32.25 -27.75 -13.75
CA VAL A 117 -32.11 -28.75 -12.68
C VAL A 117 -33.10 -28.46 -11.54
N ALA A 118 -33.22 -27.20 -11.11
CA ALA A 118 -34.19 -26.82 -10.09
C ALA A 118 -35.64 -27.15 -10.50
N LYS A 119 -36.00 -26.93 -11.78
CA LYS A 119 -37.32 -27.33 -12.30
C LYS A 119 -37.53 -28.83 -12.24
N ILE A 120 -36.54 -29.63 -12.65
CA ILE A 120 -36.62 -31.09 -12.60
C ILE A 120 -36.80 -31.56 -11.15
N LEU A 121 -35.95 -31.07 -10.24
CA LEU A 121 -36.01 -31.42 -8.81
C LEU A 121 -37.33 -31.00 -8.14
N VAL A 122 -37.95 -29.90 -8.59
CA VAL A 122 -39.28 -29.48 -8.11
C VAL A 122 -40.39 -30.36 -8.69
N LEU A 123 -40.26 -30.83 -9.93
CA LEU A 123 -41.22 -31.73 -10.57
C LEU A 123 -41.15 -33.16 -10.00
N GLU A 124 -39.96 -33.65 -9.65
CA GLU A 124 -39.76 -34.96 -9.01
C GLU A 124 -40.24 -35.03 -7.55
N ARG A 125 -40.50 -33.88 -6.91
CA ARG A 125 -41.04 -33.79 -5.55
C ARG A 125 -42.58 -33.66 -5.49
N ARG A 126 -43.27 -33.65 -6.64
CA ARG A 126 -44.74 -33.68 -6.73
C ARG A 126 -45.21 -35.09 -7.07
#